data_AF-A0A920YGB3-F1
#
_entry.id   AF-A0A920YGB3-F1
#
_cell.length_a   1.000
_cell.length_b   1.000
_cell.length_c   1.000
_cell.angle_alpha   90.00
_cell.angle_beta   90.00
_cell.angle_gamma   90.00
#
_symmetry.space_group_name_H-M   'P 1'
#
loop_
_entity.id
_entity.type
_entity.pdbx_description
1 polymer ?
#
loop_
_entity_poly.entity_id
_entity_poly.type
_entity_poly.pdbx_seq_one_letter_code
_entity_poly.pdbx_strand_id
1 'polypeptide(L)' 'MPNRDLLRQLSKDELIGLLEDAAKNWLAHDGLWFLAVEEKFGMETAIELDRRAWEQFTVIEARRIMRRLGIEPGGG' A
#
# COMPACT_ATOMS: atom_id res chain seq x y z
N MET A 1 -4.56 -13.61 -10.72
CA MET A 1 -3.27 -13.37 -10.04
C MET A 1 -2.17 -13.64 -11.06
N PRO A 2 -1.11 -12.83 -11.14
CA PRO A 2 0.02 -13.13 -12.03
C PRO A 2 0.54 -14.53 -11.75
N ASN A 3 0.97 -15.23 -12.80
CA ASN A 3 1.50 -16.57 -12.68
C ASN A 3 2.68 -16.55 -11.69
N ARG A 4 2.55 -17.25 -10.56
CA ARG A 4 3.59 -17.29 -9.52
C ARG A 4 4.89 -17.92 -10.03
N ASP A 5 4.82 -18.73 -11.08
CA ASP A 5 5.99 -19.36 -11.69
C ASP A 5 6.92 -18.34 -12.33
N LEU A 6 6.38 -17.22 -12.85
CA LEU A 6 7.18 -16.12 -13.37
C LEU A 6 8.06 -15.51 -12.27
N LEU A 7 7.48 -15.25 -11.09
CA LEU A 7 8.21 -14.64 -9.97
C LEU A 7 9.30 -15.56 -9.43
N ARG A 8 9.15 -16.89 -9.56
CA ARG A 8 10.16 -17.87 -9.14
C ARG A 8 11.37 -17.93 -10.07
N GLN A 9 11.24 -17.44 -11.30
CA GLN A 9 12.32 -17.43 -12.30
C GLN A 9 13.19 -16.17 -12.23
N LEU A 10 12.73 -15.13 -11.51
CA LEU A 10 13.47 -13.90 -11.34
C LEU A 10 14.58 -14.03 -10.30
N SER A 11 15.68 -13.32 -10.54
CA SER A 11 16.74 -13.13 -9.55
C SER A 11 16.24 -12.31 -8.35
N LYS A 12 17.01 -12.35 -7.26
CA LYS A 12 16.73 -11.56 -6.07
C LYS A 12 16.69 -10.05 -6.37
N ASP A 13 17.59 -9.56 -7.20
CA ASP A 13 17.70 -8.13 -7.50
C ASP A 13 16.52 -7.66 -8.36
N GLU A 14 16.06 -8.47 -9.32
CA GLU A 14 14.84 -8.20 -10.08
C GLU A 14 13.60 -8.16 -9.18
N LEU A 15 13.51 -9.08 -8.21
CA LEU A 15 12.41 -9.09 -7.24
C LEU A 15 12.45 -7.86 -6.31
N ILE A 16 13.64 -7.42 -5.90
CA ILE A 16 13.80 -6.18 -5.11
C ILE A 16 13.35 -4.98 -5.95
N GLY A 17 13.83 -4.85 -7.20
CA GLY A 17 13.41 -3.76 -8.09
C GLY A 17 11.90 -3.73 -8.31
N LEU A 18 11.27 -4.89 -8.53
CA LEU A 18 9.81 -4.97 -8.65
C LEU A 18 9.08 -4.53 -7.37
N LEU A 19 9.62 -4.83 -6.18
CA LEU A 19 9.04 -4.38 -4.92
C LEU A 19 9.19 -2.87 -4.73
N GLU A 20 10.34 -2.29 -5.11
CA GLU A 20 10.57 -0.84 -5.08
C GLU A 20 9.62 -0.11 -6.02
N ASP A 21 9.47 -0.60 -7.26
CA ASP A 21 8.55 -0.03 -8.24
C ASP A 21 7.09 -0.17 -7.79
N ALA A 22 6.72 -1.32 -7.22
CA ALA A 22 5.39 -1.51 -6.66
C ALA A 22 5.10 -0.53 -5.50
N ALA A 23 6.07 -0.30 -4.61
CA ALA A 23 5.92 0.65 -3.51
C ALA A 23 5.78 2.10 -4.01
N LYS A 24 6.61 2.51 -4.98
CA LYS A 24 6.52 3.84 -5.61
C LYS A 24 5.19 4.02 -6.34
N ASN A 25 4.76 3.03 -7.11
CA ASN A 25 3.50 3.08 -7.86
C ASN A 25 2.28 3.15 -6.93
N TRP A 26 2.30 2.40 -5.82
CA TRP A 26 1.26 2.49 -4.81
C TRP A 26 1.16 3.91 -4.22
N LEU A 27 2.29 4.50 -3.82
CA LEU A 27 2.33 5.84 -3.23
C LEU A 27 1.92 6.92 -4.24
N ALA A 28 2.38 6.79 -5.49
CA ALA A 28 2.00 7.71 -6.55
C ALA A 28 0.50 7.65 -6.84
N HIS A 29 -0.09 6.45 -6.87
CA HIS A 29 -1.53 6.30 -7.03
C HIS A 29 -2.29 6.94 -5.87
N ASP A 30 -1.87 6.71 -4.62
CA ASP A 30 -2.52 7.29 -3.44
C ASP A 30 -2.60 8.83 -3.54
N GLY A 31 -1.47 9.47 -3.85
CA GLY A 31 -1.43 10.93 -4.08
C GLY A 31 -2.28 11.40 -5.26
N LEU A 32 -2.26 10.68 -6.40
CA LEU A 32 -3.09 11.02 -7.56
C LEU A 32 -4.59 10.88 -7.27
N TRP A 33 -4.98 9.87 -6.49
CA TRP A 33 -6.35 9.71 -6.03
C TRP A 33 -6.76 10.87 -5.11
N PHE A 34 -5.90 11.25 -4.15
CA PHE A 34 -6.14 12.39 -3.27
C PHE A 34 -6.36 13.69 -4.06
N LEU A 35 -5.48 13.98 -5.02
CA LEU A 35 -5.57 15.16 -5.88
C LEU A 35 -6.86 15.17 -6.71
N ALA A 36 -7.28 14.02 -7.26
CA ALA A 36 -8.53 13.91 -8.00
C ALA A 36 -9.77 14.14 -7.10
N VAL A 37 -9.71 13.74 -5.83
CA VAL A 37 -10.77 14.02 -4.84
C VAL A 37 -10.77 15.50 -4.47
N GLU A 38 -9.61 16.09 -4.21
CA GLU A 38 -9.45 17.51 -3.92
C GLU A 38 -10.00 18.37 -5.06
N GLU A 39 -9.63 18.08 -6.31
CA GLU A 39 -10.08 18.81 -7.49
C GLU A 39 -11.61 18.81 -7.60
N LYS A 40 -12.26 17.68 -7.25
CA LYS A 40 -13.70 17.50 -7.41
C LYS A 40 -14.54 17.99 -6.22
N PHE A 41 -14.01 17.86 -5.01
CA PHE A 41 -14.79 18.03 -3.77
C PHE A 41 -14.17 19.01 -2.77
N GLY A 42 -13.02 19.60 -3.09
CA GLY A 42 -12.27 20.52 -2.24
C GLY A 42 -11.41 19.81 -1.19
N MET A 43 -10.46 20.58 -0.64
CA MET A 43 -9.44 20.11 0.30
C MET A 43 -10.03 19.46 1.57
N GLU A 44 -11.05 20.07 2.18
CA GLU A 44 -11.63 19.58 3.43
C GLU A 44 -12.20 18.16 3.26
N THR A 45 -12.98 17.94 2.19
CA THR A 45 -13.52 16.63 1.85
C THR A 45 -12.41 15.62 1.53
N ALA A 46 -11.37 16.04 0.80
CA ALA A 46 -10.24 15.18 0.47
C ALA A 46 -9.52 14.68 1.73
N ILE A 47 -9.23 15.58 2.69
CA ILE A 47 -8.63 15.22 3.98
C ILE A 47 -9.54 14.28 4.78
N GLU A 48 -10.85 14.52 4.81
CA GLU A 48 -11.78 13.63 5.51
C GLU A 48 -11.76 12.21 4.94
N LEU A 49 -11.83 12.09 3.61
CA LEU A 49 -11.82 10.80 2.93
C LEU A 49 -10.46 10.08 3.06
N ASP A 50 -9.37 10.82 2.97
CA ASP A 50 -8.01 10.31 3.18
C ASP A 50 -7.86 9.73 4.59
N ARG A 51 -8.23 10.50 5.63
CA ARG A 51 -8.21 10.03 7.02
C ARG A 51 -8.99 8.73 7.18
N ARG A 52 -10.20 8.64 6.61
CA ARG A 52 -11.05 7.44 6.68
C ARG A 52 -10.42 6.24 5.95
N ALA A 53 -9.74 6.48 4.83
CA ALA A 53 -9.02 5.43 4.11
C ALA A 53 -7.84 4.92 4.94
N TRP A 54 -7.03 5.82 5.49
CA TRP A 54 -5.86 5.49 6.32
C TRP A 54 -6.23 4.79 7.64
N GLU A 55 -7.33 5.18 8.30
CA GLU A 55 -7.84 4.51 9.50
C GLU A 55 -8.10 3.01 9.27
N GLN A 56 -8.57 2.63 8.08
CA GLN A 56 -8.82 1.24 7.72
C GLN A 56 -7.56 0.55 7.18
N PHE A 57 -6.83 1.23 6.30
CA PHE A 57 -5.67 0.66 5.62
C PHE A 57 -4.55 0.31 6.60
N THR A 58 -4.23 1.19 7.55
CA THR A 58 -3.16 0.99 8.53
C THR A 58 -3.37 -0.28 9.36
N VAL A 59 -4.60 -0.56 9.79
CA VAL A 59 -4.94 -1.79 10.53
C VAL A 59 -4.76 -3.02 9.64
N ILE A 60 -5.16 -2.95 8.37
CA ILE A 60 -5.00 -4.05 7.40
C ILE A 60 -3.52 -4.32 7.14
N GLU A 61 -2.74 -3.28 6.92
CA GLU A 61 -1.30 -3.37 6.67
C GLU A 61 -0.56 -3.92 7.88
N ALA A 62 -0.81 -3.38 9.08
CA ALA A 62 -0.24 -3.89 10.33
C ALA A 62 -0.52 -5.39 10.50
N ARG A 63 -1.77 -5.82 10.31
CA ARG A 63 -2.14 -7.25 10.37
C ARG A 63 -1.40 -8.09 9.33
N ARG A 64 -1.14 -7.57 8.12
CA ARG A 64 -0.38 -8.27 7.08
C ARG A 64 1.09 -8.39 7.44
N ILE A 65 1.71 -7.33 7.96
CA ILE A 65 3.09 -7.32 8.44
C ILE A 65 3.25 -8.31 9.59
N MET A 66 2.38 -8.23 10.59
CA MET A 66 2.38 -9.13 11.74
C MET A 66 2.29 -10.60 11.33
N ARG A 67 1.33 -10.97 10.45
CA ARG A 67 1.24 -12.34 9.92
C ARG A 67 2.48 -12.77 9.15
N ARG A 68 3.11 -11.87 8.39
CA ARG A 68 4.32 -12.17 7.63
C ARG A 68 5.53 -12.40 8.54
N LEU A 69 5.60 -11.68 9.66
CA LEU A 69 6.71 -11.70 10.60
C LEU A 69 6.47 -12.63 11.81
N GLY A 70 5.28 -13.21 11.95
CA GLY A 70 4.91 -14.02 13.11
C GLY A 70 4.78 -13.23 14.42
N ILE A 71 4.37 -11.96 14.33
CA ILE A 71 4.21 -11.07 15.49
C ILE A 71 2.77 -11.18 16.02
N GLU A 72 2.62 -11.36 17.34
CA GLU A 72 1.33 -11.40 18.02
C GLU A 72 0.73 -9.99 18.23
N PRO A 73 -0.61 -9.85 18.28
CA PRO A 73 -1.27 -8.59 18.61
C PRO A 73 -0.80 -7.99 19.93
N GLY A 74 -0.50 -6.69 19.93
CA GLY A 74 -0.09 -5.96 21.12
C GLY A 74 1.37 -6.13 21.54
N GLY A 75 2.23 -6.74 20.71
CA GLY A 75 3.66 -6.93 21.01
C GLY A 75 4.57 -5.72 20.73
N GLY A 76 4.02 -4.50 20.72
CA GLY A 76 4.76 -3.25 20.54
C GLY A 76 5.32 -2.71 21.85
#